data_AF-A0A1H1GAW7-F1
#
_entry.id   AF-A0A1H1GAW7-F1
#
_cell.length_a   1.000
_cell.length_b   1.000
_cell.length_c   1.000
_cell.angle_alpha   90.00
_cell.angle_beta   90.00
_cell.angle_gamma   90.00
#
_symmetry.space_group_name_H-M   'P 1'
#
loop_
_entity.id
_entity.type
_entity.pdbx_description
1 polymer ?
#
loop_
_entity_poly.entity_id
_entity_poly.type
_entity_poly.pdbx_seq_one_letter_code
_entity_poly.pdbx_strand_id
1 'polypeptide(L)'
;MSKKSETSGKSGANESTAATLAALAKYISEFVINGTLDTRCAAKLVKRLRKEAETILENGSATKLAQKDLKKAFDTVDAAVQDHDAKLLVTANAALRTADEGKKAEKSH
;
A
#
# COMPACT_ATOMS: atom_id res chain seq x y z
N MET A 1 -22.13 35.73 36.71
CA MET A 1 -21.01 34.81 37.02
C MET A 1 -21.03 33.68 35.99
N SER A 2 -19.98 33.66 35.14
CA SER A 2 -19.37 32.51 34.44
C SER A 2 -20.29 31.54 33.66
N LYS A 3 -20.45 31.70 32.33
CA LYS A 3 -19.62 31.13 31.23
C LYS A 3 -19.39 29.61 31.31
N LYS A 4 -19.91 28.88 30.31
CA LYS A 4 -19.11 28.00 29.45
C LYS A 4 -19.86 27.71 28.15
N SER A 5 -19.51 28.48 27.13
CA SER A 5 -19.82 28.20 25.74
C SER A 5 -19.14 26.90 25.32
N GLU A 6 -19.89 26.13 24.55
CA GLU A 6 -19.50 24.89 23.91
C GLU A 6 -18.16 25.05 23.18
N THR A 7 -17.26 24.12 23.43
CA THR A 7 -15.93 24.05 22.81
C THR A 7 -16.06 23.76 21.32
N SER A 8 -16.18 24.85 20.55
CA SER A 8 -15.76 24.91 19.16
C SER A 8 -14.25 24.72 19.08
N GLY A 9 -13.79 23.77 18.26
CA GLY A 9 -12.38 23.66 17.89
C GLY A 9 -11.81 22.25 17.92
N LYS A 10 -12.26 21.35 17.04
CA LYS A 10 -11.48 20.16 16.68
C LYS A 10 -11.60 19.81 15.19
N SER A 11 -11.40 20.82 14.33
CA SER A 11 -11.32 20.60 12.87
C SER A 11 -9.90 20.28 12.37
N GLY A 12 -8.87 20.36 13.23
CA GLY A 12 -7.46 20.16 12.83
C GLY A 12 -6.85 18.79 13.12
N ALA A 13 -7.58 17.89 13.80
CA ALA A 13 -7.02 16.58 14.20
C ALA A 13 -7.11 15.51 13.10
N ASN A 14 -8.09 15.64 12.19
CA ASN A 14 -8.47 14.54 11.31
C ASN A 14 -7.77 14.57 9.93
N GLU A 15 -7.41 15.75 9.43
CA GLU A 15 -6.58 15.87 8.22
C GLU A 15 -5.21 15.21 8.41
N SER A 16 -4.63 15.33 9.61
CA SER A 16 -3.36 14.68 9.95
C SER A 16 -3.48 13.15 9.86
N THR A 17 -4.61 12.55 10.27
CA THR A 17 -4.79 11.09 10.22
C THR A 17 -4.93 10.57 8.79
N ALA A 18 -5.69 11.25 7.93
CA ALA A 18 -5.81 10.84 6.53
C ALA A 18 -4.49 11.05 5.75
N ALA A 19 -3.80 12.17 5.99
CA ALA A 19 -2.51 12.44 5.37
C ALA A 19 -1.42 11.45 5.82
N THR A 20 -1.40 11.07 7.10
CA THR A 20 -0.45 10.08 7.62
C THR A 20 -0.71 8.68 7.08
N LEU A 21 -1.97 8.27 6.91
CA LEU A 21 -2.31 7.01 6.24
C LEU A 21 -1.86 7.00 4.77
N ALA A 22 -2.05 8.10 4.04
CA ALA A 22 -1.58 8.23 2.66
C ALA A 22 -0.04 8.17 2.58
N ALA A 23 0.66 8.84 3.51
CA ALA A 23 2.11 8.77 3.61
C ALA A 23 2.60 7.35 3.92
N LEU A 24 1.94 6.64 4.84
CA LEU A 24 2.27 5.26 5.19
C LEU A 24 2.06 4.31 4.00
N ALA A 25 0.97 4.47 3.26
CA ALA A 25 0.76 3.73 2.02
C ALA A 25 1.89 3.99 1.02
N LYS A 26 2.33 5.25 0.85
CA LYS A 26 3.47 5.58 0.00
C LYS A 26 4.75 4.86 0.44
N TYR A 27 5.10 4.89 1.73
CA TYR A 27 6.28 4.17 2.23
C TYR A 27 6.19 2.65 2.00
N ILE A 28 5.01 2.06 2.17
CA ILE A 28 4.80 0.64 1.85
C ILE A 28 5.10 0.37 0.37
N SER A 29 4.64 1.23 -0.55
CA SER A 29 4.95 1.07 -1.98
C SER A 29 6.46 1.12 -2.26
N GLU A 30 7.19 2.05 -1.62
CA GLU A 30 8.64 2.16 -1.78
C GLU A 30 9.36 0.90 -1.25
N PHE A 31 8.91 0.34 -0.12
CA PHE A 31 9.48 -0.91 0.40
C PHE A 31 9.21 -2.13 -0.49
N VAL A 32 8.04 -2.18 -1.15
CA VAL A 32 7.74 -3.24 -2.12
C VAL A 32 8.61 -3.10 -3.36
N ILE A 33 8.74 -1.88 -3.90
CA ILE A 33 9.58 -1.61 -5.09
C ILE A 33 11.04 -1.97 -4.81
N ASN A 34 11.54 -1.67 -3.61
CA ASN A 34 12.92 -1.98 -3.21
C ASN A 34 13.13 -3.46 -2.83
N GLY A 35 12.08 -4.30 -2.85
CA GLY A 35 12.15 -5.70 -2.45
C GLY A 35 12.44 -5.92 -0.96
N THR A 36 12.37 -4.87 -0.13
CA THR A 36 12.60 -4.96 1.32
C THR A 36 11.36 -5.43 2.08
N LEU A 37 10.18 -5.40 1.44
CA LEU A 37 8.92 -5.86 1.99
C LEU A 37 8.28 -6.90 1.08
N ASP A 38 7.95 -8.06 1.66
CA ASP A 38 7.21 -9.13 0.99
C ASP A 38 5.81 -8.66 0.54
N THR A 39 5.40 -9.02 -0.67
CA THR A 39 4.14 -8.56 -1.28
C THR A 39 2.90 -9.05 -0.55
N ARG A 40 2.95 -10.22 0.11
CA ARG A 40 1.84 -10.72 0.95
C ARG A 40 1.74 -9.94 2.25
N CYS A 41 2.88 -9.55 2.82
CA CYS A 41 2.93 -8.66 3.98
C CYS A 41 2.37 -7.28 3.63
N ALA A 42 2.81 -6.69 2.51
CA ALA A 42 2.31 -5.43 2.00
C ALA A 42 0.79 -5.46 1.79
N ALA A 43 0.25 -6.50 1.16
CA ALA A 43 -1.19 -6.66 0.94
C ALA A 43 -1.99 -6.67 2.25
N LYS A 44 -1.47 -7.32 3.31
CA LYS A 44 -2.11 -7.32 4.64
C LYS A 44 -2.09 -5.94 5.28
N LEU A 45 -0.96 -5.21 5.18
CA LEU A 45 -0.85 -3.85 5.70
C LEU A 45 -1.82 -2.91 4.98
N VAL A 46 -1.86 -2.94 3.66
CA VAL A 46 -2.81 -2.15 2.85
C VAL A 46 -4.25 -2.47 3.22
N LYS A 47 -4.60 -3.74 3.38
CA LYS A 47 -5.95 -4.14 3.83
C LYS A 47 -6.30 -3.54 5.18
N ARG A 48 -5.35 -3.44 6.12
CA ARG A 48 -5.58 -2.81 7.41
C ARG A 48 -5.72 -1.29 7.30
N LEU A 49 -4.88 -0.65 6.48
CA LEU A 49 -4.95 0.79 6.22
C LEU A 49 -6.27 1.20 5.54
N ARG A 50 -6.79 0.38 4.64
CA ARG A 50 -8.10 0.61 4.00
C ARG A 50 -9.24 0.62 5.02
N LYS A 51 -9.24 -0.32 5.98
CA LYS A 51 -10.23 -0.33 7.07
C LYS A 51 -10.12 0.91 7.98
N GLU A 52 -8.91 1.36 8.24
CA GLU A 52 -8.69 2.58 9.02
C GLU A 52 -9.20 3.81 8.26
N ALA A 53 -8.92 3.88 6.95
CA ALA A 53 -9.44 4.94 6.09
C ALA A 53 -10.97 4.94 6.02
N GLU A 54 -11.62 3.76 5.94
CA GLU A 54 -13.08 3.61 6.02
C GLU A 54 -13.61 4.16 7.34
N THR A 55 -12.98 3.81 8.47
CA THR A 55 -13.37 4.29 9.81
C THR A 55 -13.27 5.82 9.91
N ILE A 56 -12.23 6.42 9.34
CA ILE A 56 -12.05 7.88 9.30
C ILE A 56 -13.14 8.54 8.42
N LEU A 57 -13.49 7.93 7.29
CA LEU A 57 -14.54 8.44 6.41
C LEU A 57 -15.93 8.35 7.07
N GLU A 58 -16.24 7.23 7.73
CA GLU A 58 -17.49 7.03 8.46
C GLU A 58 -17.67 8.02 9.62
N ASN A 59 -16.57 8.37 10.30
CA ASN A 59 -16.57 9.36 11.37
C ASN A 59 -16.73 10.82 10.88
N GLY A 60 -17.01 11.04 9.59
CA GLY A 60 -17.17 12.36 8.98
C GLY A 60 -15.90 13.22 9.04
N SER A 61 -14.76 12.57 9.21
CA SER A 61 -13.53 13.22 9.67
C SER A 61 -12.58 13.59 8.53
N ALA A 62 -12.75 13.00 7.34
CA ALA A 62 -11.92 13.26 6.16
C ALA A 62 -12.59 14.22 5.15
N THR A 63 -11.79 15.12 4.59
CA THR A 63 -12.20 15.98 3.47
C THR A 63 -12.25 15.19 2.15
N LYS A 64 -13.01 15.67 1.16
CA LYS A 64 -13.06 15.07 -0.19
C LYS A 64 -11.68 14.98 -0.85
N LEU A 65 -10.81 15.96 -0.58
CA LEU A 65 -9.43 15.97 -1.08
C LEU A 65 -8.63 14.82 -0.44
N ALA A 66 -8.70 14.69 0.88
CA ALA A 66 -8.03 13.62 1.61
C ALA A 66 -8.49 12.22 1.17
N GLN A 67 -9.78 12.05 0.88
CA GLN A 67 -10.32 10.79 0.35
C GLN A 67 -9.73 10.44 -1.03
N LYS A 68 -9.60 11.43 -1.92
CA LYS A 68 -9.00 11.24 -3.24
C LYS A 68 -7.52 10.87 -3.13
N ASP A 69 -6.80 11.52 -2.23
CA ASP A 69 -5.38 11.27 -2.02
C ASP A 69 -5.13 9.89 -1.40
N LEU A 70 -5.97 9.47 -0.44
CA LEU A 70 -5.95 8.11 0.10
C LEU A 70 -6.19 7.06 -0.98
N LYS A 71 -7.20 7.25 -1.84
CA LYS A 71 -7.47 6.34 -2.94
C LYS A 71 -6.25 6.22 -3.86
N LYS A 72 -5.69 7.36 -4.28
CA LYS A 72 -4.49 7.38 -5.15
C LYS A 72 -3.30 6.69 -4.50
N ALA A 73 -3.10 6.88 -3.19
CA ALA A 73 -2.02 6.25 -2.45
C ALA A 73 -2.20 4.71 -2.44
N PHE A 74 -3.40 4.21 -2.18
CA PHE A 74 -3.67 2.77 -2.21
C PHE A 74 -3.54 2.17 -3.61
N ASP A 75 -4.04 2.85 -4.65
CA ASP A 75 -3.90 2.40 -6.03
C ASP A 75 -2.41 2.30 -6.44
N THR A 76 -1.57 3.21 -5.92
CA THR A 76 -0.11 3.18 -6.13
C THR A 76 0.53 1.95 -5.49
N VAL A 77 0.11 1.58 -4.27
CA VAL A 77 0.64 0.37 -3.62
C VAL A 77 0.21 -0.88 -4.36
N ASP A 78 -1.05 -0.96 -4.79
CA ASP A 78 -1.55 -2.12 -5.52
C ASP A 78 -0.81 -2.30 -6.84
N ALA A 79 -0.53 -1.21 -7.57
CA ALA A 79 0.28 -1.25 -8.78
C ALA A 79 1.73 -1.71 -8.49
N ALA A 80 2.35 -1.22 -7.41
CA ALA A 80 3.69 -1.63 -7.01
C ALA A 80 3.77 -3.12 -6.66
N VAL A 81 2.77 -3.65 -5.95
CA VAL A 81 2.68 -5.08 -5.63
C VAL A 81 2.51 -5.92 -6.90
N GLN A 82 1.60 -5.53 -7.79
CA GLN A 82 1.37 -6.26 -9.05
C GLN A 82 2.59 -6.27 -9.96
N ASP A 83 3.28 -5.12 -10.09
CA ASP A 83 4.50 -5.02 -10.89
C ASP A 83 5.65 -5.87 -10.31
N HIS A 84 5.83 -5.83 -8.98
CA HIS A 84 6.83 -6.65 -8.31
C HIS A 84 6.55 -8.16 -8.48
N ASP A 85 5.31 -8.60 -8.25
CA ASP A 85 4.91 -9.99 -8.44
C ASP A 85 5.07 -10.44 -9.91
N ALA A 86 4.75 -9.58 -10.88
CA ALA A 86 4.97 -9.84 -12.30
C ALA A 86 6.46 -10.02 -12.63
N LYS A 87 7.33 -9.16 -12.09
CA LYS A 87 8.80 -9.27 -12.25
C LYS A 87 9.34 -10.56 -11.66
N LEU A 88 8.86 -10.96 -10.48
CA LEU A 88 9.22 -12.23 -9.87
C LEU A 88 8.82 -13.42 -10.74
N LEU A 89 7.61 -13.39 -11.31
CA LEU A 89 7.12 -14.45 -12.19
C LEU A 89 7.92 -14.55 -13.50
N VAL A 90 8.29 -13.41 -14.10
CA VAL A 90 9.17 -13.38 -15.29
C VAL A 90 10.54 -13.97 -14.95
N THR A 91 11.11 -13.60 -13.81
CA THR A 91 12.42 -14.10 -13.36
C THR A 91 12.38 -15.60 -13.10
N ALA A 92 11.35 -16.08 -12.42
CA ALA A 92 11.15 -17.51 -12.17
C ALA A 92 10.99 -18.30 -13.48
N ASN A 93 10.22 -17.77 -14.44
CA ASN A 93 10.08 -18.40 -15.76
C ASN A 93 11.41 -18.45 -16.53
N ALA A 94 12.21 -17.38 -16.48
CA ALA A 94 13.52 -17.38 -17.10
C ALA A 94 14.43 -18.45 -16.48
N ALA A 95 14.45 -18.56 -15.15
CA ALA A 95 15.23 -19.57 -14.44
C ALA A 95 14.78 -21.01 -14.75
N LEU A 96 13.48 -21.24 -14.95
CA LEU A 96 12.97 -22.56 -15.35
C LEU A 96 13.43 -22.94 -16.76
N ARG A 97 13.42 -21.99 -17.70
CA ARG A 97 13.90 -22.22 -19.07
C ARG A 97 15.39 -22.55 -19.11
N THR A 98 16.21 -21.80 -18.38
CA THR A 98 17.66 -22.09 -18.31
C THR A 98 17.94 -23.45 -17.66
N ALA A 99 17.17 -23.83 -16.64
CA ALA A 99 17.28 -25.16 -16.03
C ALA A 99 16.88 -26.29 -16.99
N ASP A 100 15.84 -26.11 -17.81
CA ASP A 100 15.42 -27.09 -18.80
C ASP A 100 16.43 -27.25 -19.95
N GLU A 101 17.06 -26.16 -20.39
CA GLU A 101 18.15 -26.18 -21.37
C GLU A 101 19.38 -26.94 -20.83
N GLY A 102 19.77 -26.70 -19.57
CA GLY A 102 20.85 -27.43 -18.92
C GLY A 102 20.59 -28.93 -18.82
N LYS A 103 19.36 -29.33 -18.46
CA LYS A 103 18.94 -30.74 -18.39
C LYS A 103 18.92 -31.43 -19.76
N LYS A 104 18.66 -30.70 -20.85
CA LYS A 104 18.73 -31.25 -22.22
C LYS A 104 20.16 -31.45 -22.68
N ALA A 105 21.08 -30.54 -22.33
CA ALA A 105 22.49 -30.67 -22.63
C ALA A 105 23.11 -31.88 -21.91
N GLU A 106 22.75 -32.12 -20.64
CA GLU A 106 23.26 -33.24 -19.83
C GLU A 106 22.80 -34.63 -20.33
N LYS A 107 21.63 -34.72 -20.99
CA LYS A 107 21.13 -35.98 -21.57
C LYS A 107 21.68 -36.32 -22.96
N SER A 108 22.42 -35.38 -23.58
CA SER A 108 22.95 -35.54 -24.95
C SER A 108 24.44 -35.89 -24.96
N HIS A 109 25.01 -36.22 -23.81
CA HIS A 109 26.40 -36.59 -23.60
C HIS A 109 26.51 -37.96 -22.92
#